data_AF-A0A9P4MRU2-F1
#
_entry.id   AF-A0A9P4MRU2-F1
#
_cell.length_a   1.000
_cell.length_b   1.000
_cell.length_c   1.000
_cell.angle_alpha   90.00
_cell.angle_beta   90.00
_cell.angle_gamma   90.00
#
_symmetry.space_group_name_H-M   'P 1'
#
loop_
_entity.id
_entity.type
_entity.pdbx_description
1 polymer ?
#
loop_
_entity_poly.entity_id
_entity_poly.type
_entity_poly.pdbx_seq_one_letter_code
_entity_poly.pdbx_strand_id
1 'polypeptide(L)'
;ALAAATPVALRDTLQPWEIIHLYTHSPSGRPGNSPYLTLNVTISDPNTLPITQTPTGTAIFPPSSVNCSAEWLEHPPIGQEIECTASDYAKWTMTMTPGTDENGYGSTQEFGLEFKLVDSVRVLNVPYTRVFTGGDQFKVGVNMQGQCGGSGTCNWAI
;
A
#
# COMPACT_ATOMS: atom_id res chain seq x y z
N ALA A 1 1.65 30.17 -30.11
CA ALA A 1 1.41 28.75 -30.48
C ALA A 1 1.05 28.00 -29.21
N LEU A 2 -0.13 27.37 -29.14
CA LEU A 2 -0.51 26.51 -28.02
C LEU A 2 0.20 25.16 -28.19
N ALA A 3 1.01 24.75 -27.21
CA ALA A 3 1.67 23.45 -27.23
C ALA A 3 0.60 22.35 -27.10
N ALA A 4 0.48 21.50 -28.11
CA ALA A 4 -0.38 20.31 -28.02
C ALA A 4 0.27 19.32 -27.04
N ALA A 5 -0.49 18.91 -26.02
CA ALA A 5 -0.06 17.86 -25.11
C ALA A 5 0.15 16.57 -25.91
N THR A 6 1.37 16.02 -25.86
CA THR A 6 1.68 14.73 -26.48
C THR A 6 0.84 13.64 -25.82
N PRO A 7 0.11 12.83 -26.60
CA PRO A 7 -0.64 11.70 -26.04
C PRO A 7 0.34 10.73 -25.40
N VAL A 8 0.12 10.43 -24.11
CA VAL A 8 0.91 9.42 -23.39
C VAL A 8 0.67 8.08 -24.07
N ALA A 9 1.74 7.46 -24.56
CA ALA A 9 1.67 6.15 -25.20
C ALA A 9 1.11 5.10 -24.22
N LEU A 10 0.18 4.27 -24.72
CA LEU A 10 -0.40 3.17 -23.97
C LEU A 10 0.69 2.15 -23.65
N ARG A 11 0.87 1.81 -22.37
CA ARG A 11 1.76 0.71 -21.97
C ARG A 11 0.98 -0.60 -22.03
N ASP A 12 1.46 -1.57 -22.80
CA ASP A 12 0.83 -2.90 -22.94
C ASP A 12 0.93 -3.74 -21.65
N THR A 13 1.78 -3.35 -20.71
CA THR A 13 1.97 -4.02 -19.41
C THR A 13 1.75 -3.05 -18.26
N LEU A 14 0.99 -3.50 -17.25
CA LEU A 14 0.85 -2.79 -15.98
C LEU A 14 2.22 -2.70 -15.31
N GLN A 15 2.58 -1.50 -14.85
CA GLN A 15 3.70 -1.33 -13.94
C GLN A 15 3.34 -1.93 -12.58
N PRO A 16 4.30 -2.57 -11.88
CA PRO A 16 4.12 -2.94 -10.49
C PRO A 16 3.78 -1.72 -9.64
N TRP A 17 3.03 -1.96 -8.56
CA TRP A 17 2.85 -0.93 -7.53
C TRP A 17 4.17 -0.64 -6.83
N GLU A 18 4.32 0.62 -6.45
CA GLU A 18 5.51 1.13 -5.79
C GLU A 18 5.22 1.33 -4.30
N ILE A 19 6.04 0.73 -3.46
CA ILE A 19 5.98 0.92 -2.01
C ILE A 19 6.98 2.02 -1.71
N ILE A 20 6.47 3.25 -1.59
CA ILE A 20 7.28 4.47 -1.47
C ILE A 20 7.91 4.56 -0.08
N HIS A 21 7.15 4.16 0.93
CA HIS A 21 7.56 4.21 2.31
C HIS A 21 6.91 3.05 3.05
N LEU A 22 7.68 2.41 3.91
CA LEU A 22 7.20 1.45 4.89
C LEU A 22 7.93 1.69 6.19
N TYR A 23 7.20 1.68 7.30
CA TYR A 23 7.75 1.85 8.63
C TYR A 23 7.03 0.97 9.63
N THR A 24 7.78 0.26 10.48
CA THR A 24 7.25 -0.46 11.63
C THR A 24 7.87 0.04 12.93
N HIS A 25 7.07 0.05 13.99
CA HIS A 25 7.49 0.41 15.33
C HIS A 25 7.02 -0.63 16.34
N SER A 26 7.91 -1.07 17.21
CA SER A 26 7.59 -1.83 18.41
C SER A 26 8.06 -1.04 19.64
N PRO A 27 7.17 -0.73 20.60
CA PRO A 27 7.50 0.08 21.77
C PRO A 27 8.25 -0.73 22.85
N SER A 28 8.89 -0.04 23.80
CA SER A 28 9.65 -0.67 24.90
C SER A 28 8.80 -1.37 25.98
N GLY A 29 7.47 -1.25 25.93
CA GLY A 29 6.56 -1.73 26.99
C GLY A 29 6.67 -0.99 28.33
N ARG A 30 7.47 0.08 28.43
CA ARG A 30 7.61 0.86 29.67
C ARG A 30 6.35 1.69 29.97
N PRO A 31 5.96 1.84 31.25
CA PRO A 31 4.86 2.72 31.64
C PRO A 31 5.04 4.14 31.09
N GLY A 32 3.98 4.69 30.50
CA GLY A 32 3.97 6.03 29.91
C GLY A 32 4.23 6.09 28.40
N ASN A 33 4.61 4.98 27.75
CA ASN A 33 4.66 4.86 26.29
C ASN A 33 3.38 4.21 25.74
N SER A 34 3.09 4.47 24.46
CA SER A 34 2.07 3.70 23.74
C SER A 34 2.46 2.22 23.72
N PRO A 35 1.55 1.30 24.07
CA PRO A 35 1.81 -0.14 23.98
C PRO A 35 1.62 -0.70 22.56
N TYR A 36 1.14 0.11 21.62
CA TYR A 36 0.81 -0.35 20.28
C TYR A 36 2.04 -0.54 19.40
N LEU A 37 2.11 -1.69 18.73
CA LEU A 37 2.91 -1.85 17.54
C LEU A 37 2.24 -1.08 16.40
N THR A 38 3.04 -0.50 15.52
CA THR A 38 2.52 0.25 14.37
C THR A 38 3.17 -0.21 13.08
N LEU A 39 2.40 -0.18 12.00
CA LEU A 39 2.84 -0.32 10.62
C LEU A 39 2.25 0.85 9.83
N ASN A 40 3.10 1.58 9.12
CA ASN A 40 2.70 2.65 8.21
C ASN A 40 3.28 2.37 6.83
N VAL A 41 2.46 2.44 5.79
CA VAL A 41 2.87 2.14 4.42
C VAL A 41 2.28 3.18 3.47
N THR A 42 3.10 3.68 2.55
CA THR A 42 2.67 4.50 1.43
C THR A 42 2.82 3.69 0.15
N ILE A 43 1.70 3.41 -0.52
CA ILE A 43 1.67 2.68 -1.79
C ILE A 43 1.26 3.63 -2.91
N SER A 44 1.84 3.43 -4.10
CA SER A 44 1.50 4.16 -5.31
C SER A 44 1.27 3.22 -6.49
N ASP A 45 0.13 3.38 -7.15
CA ASP A 45 -0.12 2.84 -8.47
C ASP A 45 0.24 3.92 -9.53
N PRO A 46 1.35 3.74 -10.27
CA PRO A 46 1.77 4.71 -11.29
C PRO A 46 0.98 4.57 -12.61
N ASN A 47 0.10 3.58 -12.73
CA ASN A 47 -0.55 3.27 -13.98
C ASN A 47 -1.65 4.26 -14.35
N THR A 48 -1.73 4.59 -15.63
CA THR A 48 -2.88 5.26 -16.24
C THR A 48 -3.58 4.29 -17.17
N LEU A 49 -4.82 3.92 -16.88
CA LEU A 49 -5.50 2.84 -17.59
C LEU A 49 -6.67 3.35 -18.42
N PRO A 50 -6.71 3.11 -19.74
CA PRO A 50 -7.84 3.51 -20.54
C PRO A 50 -9.09 2.70 -20.18
N ILE A 51 -10.22 3.40 -20.12
CA ILE A 51 -11.54 2.84 -19.86
C ILE A 51 -12.29 2.68 -21.18
N THR A 52 -12.58 3.81 -21.83
CA THR A 52 -13.36 3.88 -23.06
C THR A 52 -13.12 5.20 -23.79
N GLN A 53 -13.43 5.24 -25.09
CA GLN A 53 -13.43 6.48 -25.86
C GLN A 53 -14.72 7.28 -25.62
N THR A 54 -14.59 8.60 -25.51
CA THR A 54 -15.70 9.56 -25.37
C THR A 54 -15.58 10.67 -26.41
N PRO A 55 -16.63 11.45 -26.67
CA PRO A 55 -16.56 12.57 -27.61
C PRO A 55 -15.49 13.62 -27.27
N THR A 56 -15.08 13.72 -26.00
CA THR A 56 -14.06 14.67 -25.53
C THR A 56 -12.68 14.04 -25.34
N GLY A 57 -12.51 12.74 -25.61
CA GLY A 57 -11.24 12.01 -25.48
C GLY A 57 -11.39 10.65 -24.79
N THR A 58 -10.27 9.99 -24.48
CA THR A 58 -10.26 8.71 -23.76
C THR A 58 -10.50 8.94 -22.26
N ALA A 59 -11.51 8.29 -21.69
CA ALA A 59 -11.65 8.21 -20.24
C ALA A 59 -10.63 7.23 -19.65
N ILE A 60 -10.07 7.56 -18.50
CA ILE A 60 -8.97 6.81 -17.86
C ILE A 60 -9.23 6.58 -16.37
N PHE A 61 -8.65 5.52 -15.82
CA PHE A 61 -8.31 5.44 -14.40
C PHE A 61 -6.96 6.13 -14.21
N PRO A 62 -6.90 7.21 -13.42
CA PRO A 62 -5.65 7.93 -13.19
C PRO A 62 -4.77 7.18 -12.17
N PRO A 63 -3.46 7.48 -12.12
CA PRO A 63 -2.59 7.03 -11.04
C PRO A 63 -3.15 7.43 -9.67
N SER A 64 -2.87 6.62 -8.65
CA SER A 64 -3.28 6.93 -7.28
C SER A 64 -2.26 6.47 -6.26
N SER A 65 -2.16 7.20 -5.16
CA SER A 65 -1.29 6.86 -4.04
C SER A 65 -2.06 7.00 -2.74
N VAL A 66 -1.74 6.15 -1.76
CA VAL A 66 -2.48 6.06 -0.51
C VAL A 66 -1.54 5.80 0.66
N ASN A 67 -1.94 6.21 1.86
CA ASN A 67 -1.30 5.81 3.10
C ASN A 67 -2.18 4.78 3.82
N CYS A 68 -1.59 3.69 4.28
CA CYS A 68 -2.23 2.66 5.09
C CYS A 68 -1.53 2.62 6.45
N SER A 69 -2.31 2.54 7.52
CA SER A 69 -1.80 2.43 8.89
C SER A 69 -2.50 1.32 9.63
N ALA A 70 -1.74 0.51 10.36
CA ALA A 70 -2.26 -0.55 11.22
C ALA A 70 -1.59 -0.46 12.60
N GLU A 71 -2.38 -0.65 13.65
CA GLU A 71 -1.91 -0.66 15.04
C GLU A 71 -2.51 -1.85 15.79
N TRP A 72 -1.70 -2.51 16.63
CA TRP A 72 -2.14 -3.66 17.44
C TRP A 72 -1.30 -3.80 18.71
N LEU A 73 -1.79 -4.57 19.69
CA LEU A 73 -1.14 -4.74 20.99
C LEU A 73 -0.22 -5.96 21.06
N GLU A 74 -0.73 -7.14 20.69
CA GLU A 74 -0.02 -8.40 20.86
C GLU A 74 0.23 -9.09 19.53
N HIS A 75 -0.85 -9.35 18.78
CA HIS A 75 -0.77 -10.07 17.52
C HIS A 75 -1.08 -9.15 16.34
N PRO A 76 -0.29 -9.22 15.24
CA PRO A 76 -0.61 -8.49 14.03
C PRO A 76 -1.98 -8.92 13.50
N PRO A 77 -2.73 -8.01 12.86
CA PRO A 77 -4.04 -8.28 12.28
C PRO A 77 -3.92 -9.08 10.97
N ILE A 78 -3.35 -10.28 11.05
CA ILE A 78 -3.11 -11.14 9.88
C ILE A 78 -4.45 -11.56 9.26
N GLY A 79 -4.53 -11.43 7.94
CA GLY A 79 -5.73 -11.78 7.16
C GLY A 79 -6.89 -10.79 7.31
N GLN A 80 -6.73 -9.72 8.10
CA GLN A 80 -7.73 -8.66 8.21
C GLN A 80 -7.51 -7.60 7.14
N GLU A 81 -8.56 -7.29 6.38
CA GLU A 81 -8.57 -6.18 5.42
C GLU A 81 -8.68 -4.85 6.19
N ILE A 82 -7.67 -4.00 6.03
CA ILE A 82 -7.54 -2.69 6.67
C ILE A 82 -7.75 -1.61 5.60
N GLU A 83 -8.66 -0.68 5.86
CA GLU A 83 -8.90 0.44 4.96
C GLU A 83 -7.76 1.46 5.07
N CYS A 84 -7.26 1.89 3.91
CA CYS A 84 -6.26 2.96 3.83
C CYS A 84 -6.94 4.33 3.81
N THR A 85 -6.16 5.42 3.79
CA THR A 85 -6.70 6.78 3.69
C THR A 85 -7.66 6.92 2.51
N ALA A 86 -8.73 7.69 2.69
CA ALA A 86 -9.72 7.90 1.64
C ALA A 86 -9.10 8.46 0.35
N SER A 87 -9.60 7.98 -0.79
CA SER A 87 -9.33 8.54 -2.11
C SER A 87 -10.66 8.80 -2.82
N ASP A 88 -10.71 9.84 -3.65
CA ASP A 88 -11.95 10.36 -4.25
C ASP A 88 -12.61 9.37 -5.22
N TYR A 89 -11.81 8.53 -5.87
CA TYR A 89 -12.24 7.63 -6.95
C TYR A 89 -11.68 6.20 -6.81
N ALA A 90 -10.92 5.95 -5.74
CA ALA A 90 -10.27 4.68 -5.45
C ALA A 90 -10.56 4.25 -4.02
N LYS A 91 -10.87 2.96 -3.82
CA LYS A 91 -10.83 2.35 -2.50
C LYS A 91 -9.60 1.45 -2.40
N TRP A 92 -8.72 1.80 -1.47
CA TRP A 92 -7.53 1.02 -1.17
C TRP A 92 -7.69 0.27 0.14
N THR A 93 -7.28 -0.99 0.13
CA THR A 93 -7.16 -1.79 1.34
C THR A 93 -5.82 -2.53 1.40
N MET A 94 -5.39 -2.81 2.62
CA MET A 94 -4.15 -3.51 2.95
C MET A 94 -4.49 -4.70 3.85
N THR A 95 -3.90 -5.85 3.58
CA THR A 95 -4.01 -7.05 4.41
C THR A 95 -2.61 -7.51 4.79
N MET A 96 -2.36 -7.69 6.08
CA MET A 96 -1.10 -8.30 6.53
C MET A 96 -1.15 -9.81 6.33
N THR A 97 -0.10 -10.39 5.77
CA THR A 97 0.04 -11.83 5.57
C THR A 97 1.23 -12.38 6.36
N PRO A 98 1.24 -13.67 6.70
CA PRO A 98 2.38 -14.29 7.35
C PRO A 98 3.65 -14.14 6.49
N GLY A 99 4.80 -13.99 7.16
CA GLY A 99 6.12 -14.14 6.53
C GLY A 99 6.33 -15.57 6.01
N THR A 100 7.42 -15.78 5.28
CA THR A 100 7.76 -17.09 4.70
C THR A 100 8.57 -17.99 5.64
N ASP A 101 9.18 -17.45 6.68
CA ASP A 101 9.93 -18.21 7.68
C ASP A 101 9.03 -18.84 8.75
N GLU A 102 9.23 -20.14 9.03
CA GLU A 102 8.49 -20.89 10.05
C GLU A 102 8.77 -20.43 11.51
N ASN A 103 9.81 -19.62 11.72
CA ASN A 103 10.36 -19.29 13.05
C ASN A 103 9.88 -17.97 13.66
N GLY A 104 9.01 -17.22 13.00
CA GLY A 104 8.50 -15.99 13.59
C GLY A 104 7.66 -15.14 12.65
N TYR A 105 6.41 -14.92 13.03
CA TYR A 105 5.51 -13.99 12.37
C TYR A 105 5.47 -12.70 13.16
N GLY A 106 5.84 -11.58 12.53
CA GLY A 106 5.73 -10.28 13.19
C GLY A 106 6.37 -9.13 12.43
N SER A 107 5.81 -7.93 12.60
CA SER A 107 6.30 -6.67 12.00
C SER A 107 7.76 -6.29 12.33
N THR A 108 8.39 -7.03 13.24
CA THR A 108 9.78 -6.83 13.68
C THR A 108 10.75 -7.89 13.14
N GLN A 109 10.28 -8.83 12.32
CA GLN A 109 11.08 -9.92 11.75
C GLN A 109 10.78 -10.09 10.26
N GLU A 110 9.60 -10.64 9.96
CA GLU A 110 9.15 -10.93 8.60
C GLU A 110 7.61 -10.92 8.52
N PHE A 111 7.08 -10.31 7.47
CA PHE A 111 5.65 -10.26 7.16
C PHE A 111 5.43 -9.94 5.68
N GLY A 112 4.29 -10.35 5.15
CA GLY A 112 3.83 -9.91 3.84
C GLY A 112 2.75 -8.85 3.95
N LEU A 113 2.59 -8.08 2.87
CA LEU A 113 1.44 -7.21 2.66
C LEU A 113 0.80 -7.53 1.32
N GLU A 114 -0.52 -7.67 1.35
CA GLU A 114 -1.35 -7.67 0.15
C GLU A 114 -2.10 -6.34 0.09
N PHE A 115 -2.13 -5.71 -1.07
CA PHE A 115 -2.93 -4.52 -1.31
C PHE A 115 -4.00 -4.81 -2.35
N LYS A 116 -5.10 -4.07 -2.24
CA LYS A 116 -6.23 -4.17 -3.14
C LYS A 116 -6.73 -2.78 -3.45
N LEU A 117 -6.82 -2.48 -4.74
CA LEU A 117 -7.34 -1.24 -5.28
C LEU A 117 -8.65 -1.55 -6.01
N VAL A 118 -9.72 -0.88 -5.58
CA VAL A 118 -11.00 -0.85 -6.29
C VAL A 118 -11.19 0.56 -6.85
N ASP A 119 -10.88 0.73 -8.13
CA ASP A 119 -11.10 1.99 -8.84
C ASP A 119 -12.53 2.06 -9.36
N SER A 120 -13.18 3.20 -9.16
CA SER A 120 -14.53 3.46 -9.68
C SER A 120 -14.65 4.86 -10.27
N VAL A 121 -14.90 4.92 -11.59
CA VAL A 121 -15.06 6.17 -12.33
C VAL A 121 -16.38 6.14 -13.08
N ARG A 122 -17.09 7.26 -13.12
CA ARG A 122 -18.30 7.43 -13.94
C ARG A 122 -17.99 8.18 -15.22
N VAL A 123 -18.23 7.55 -16.36
CA VAL A 123 -18.04 8.14 -17.69
C VAL A 123 -19.42 8.28 -18.32
N LEU A 124 -19.86 9.52 -18.60
CA LEU A 124 -21.19 9.80 -19.15
C LEU A 124 -22.32 9.10 -18.36
N ASN A 125 -22.24 9.17 -17.03
CA ASN A 125 -23.15 8.54 -16.06
C ASN A 125 -23.16 7.00 -16.06
N VAL A 126 -22.26 6.35 -16.79
CA VAL A 126 -22.04 4.89 -16.74
C VAL A 126 -20.89 4.61 -15.76
N PRO A 127 -21.10 3.80 -14.70
CA PRO A 127 -20.03 3.43 -13.78
C PRO A 127 -19.12 2.37 -14.41
N TYR A 128 -17.82 2.57 -14.27
CA TYR A 128 -16.77 1.61 -14.60
C TYR A 128 -15.99 1.30 -13.33
N THR A 129 -15.88 0.02 -13.01
CA THR A 129 -15.15 -0.45 -11.83
C THR A 129 -14.10 -1.47 -12.24
N ARG A 130 -12.90 -1.36 -11.68
CA ARG A 130 -11.85 -2.38 -11.79
C ARG A 130 -11.28 -2.71 -10.43
N VAL A 131 -10.81 -3.94 -10.29
CA VAL A 131 -10.16 -4.44 -9.07
C VAL A 131 -8.76 -4.89 -9.43
N PHE A 132 -7.79 -4.38 -8.69
CA PHE A 132 -6.38 -4.74 -8.82
C PHE A 132 -5.88 -5.26 -7.48
N THR A 133 -4.96 -6.21 -7.55
CA THR A 133 -4.34 -6.84 -6.39
C THR A 133 -2.85 -6.95 -6.62
N GLY A 134 -2.09 -6.83 -5.55
CA GLY A 134 -0.64 -6.93 -5.54
C GLY A 134 -0.16 -7.10 -4.12
N GLY A 135 1.14 -7.30 -3.94
CA GLY A 135 1.70 -7.50 -2.61
C GLY A 135 3.20 -7.70 -2.66
N ASP A 136 3.81 -7.66 -1.49
CA ASP A 136 5.25 -7.88 -1.32
C ASP A 136 5.55 -8.50 0.04
N GLN A 137 6.77 -9.04 0.19
CA GLN A 137 7.29 -9.62 1.42
C GLN A 137 8.36 -8.72 2.02
N PHE A 138 8.32 -8.52 3.32
CA PHE A 138 9.20 -7.64 4.05
C PHE A 138 9.93 -8.40 5.14
N LYS A 139 11.26 -8.31 5.10
CA LYS A 139 12.16 -9.03 5.98
C LYS A 139 13.29 -8.15 6.45
N VAL A 140 13.44 -8.10 7.77
CA VAL A 140 14.54 -7.41 8.44
C VAL A 140 15.88 -7.98 8.02
N GLY A 141 16.80 -7.10 7.63
CA GLY A 141 18.13 -7.47 7.16
C GLY A 141 18.18 -7.94 5.70
N VAL A 142 17.04 -7.96 4.99
CA VAL A 142 16.97 -8.21 3.55
C VAL A 142 16.53 -6.96 2.80
N ASN A 143 15.26 -6.59 2.93
CA ASN A 143 14.69 -5.39 2.31
C ASN A 143 14.20 -4.36 3.33
N MET A 144 14.27 -4.64 4.64
CA MET A 144 14.06 -3.66 5.69
C MET A 144 15.35 -3.39 6.49
N GLN A 145 15.55 -2.13 6.87
CA GLN A 145 16.67 -1.66 7.67
C GLN A 145 16.19 -0.93 8.92
N GLY A 146 17.00 -0.95 9.98
CA GLY A 146 16.62 -0.36 11.25
C GLY A 146 17.39 -0.94 12.42
N GLN A 147 16.88 -0.74 13.63
CA GLN A 147 17.54 -1.23 14.85
C GLN A 147 16.56 -1.43 16.00
N CYS A 148 16.94 -2.36 16.87
CA CYS A 148 16.35 -2.53 18.19
C CYS A 148 17.25 -1.92 19.27
N GLY A 149 16.70 -1.08 20.13
CA GLY A 149 17.36 -0.60 21.35
C GLY A 149 17.31 -1.65 22.46
N GLY A 150 18.21 -1.54 23.44
CA GLY A 150 18.25 -2.43 24.61
C GLY A 150 17.00 -2.38 25.51
N SER A 151 16.08 -1.45 25.26
CA SER A 151 14.77 -1.37 25.91
C SER A 151 13.68 -2.21 25.24
N GLY A 152 14.00 -2.99 24.20
CA GLY A 152 13.02 -3.76 23.41
C GLY A 152 12.30 -2.93 22.33
N THR A 153 12.64 -1.64 22.20
CA THR A 153 12.08 -0.79 21.14
C THR A 153 12.74 -1.11 19.81
N CYS A 154 11.96 -1.43 18.79
CA CYS A 154 12.46 -1.71 17.44
C CYS A 154 11.81 -0.77 16.42
N ASN A 155 12.60 -0.29 15.46
CA ASN A 155 12.11 0.50 14.34
C ASN A 155 12.70 -0.06 13.06
N TRP A 156 11.88 -0.29 12.05
CA TRP A 156 12.30 -0.80 10.75
C TRP A 156 11.64 -0.02 9.62
N ALA A 157 12.34 0.19 8.52
CA ALA A 157 11.85 0.88 7.34
C ALA A 157 12.49 0.35 6.05
N ILE A 158 11.93 0.72 4.90
CA ILE A 158 12.52 0.52 3.57
C ILE A 158 13.16 1.81 3.07
#